data_AF-A0A8D0H3C7-F1
#
_entry.id   AF-A0A8D0H3C7-F1
#
_cell.length_a   1.000
_cell.length_b   1.000
_cell.length_c   1.000
_cell.angle_alpha   90.00
_cell.angle_beta   90.00
_cell.angle_gamma   90.00
#
_symmetry.space_group_name_H-M   'P 1'
#
loop_
_entity.id
_entity.type
_entity.pdbx_description
1 polymer ?
#
loop_
_entity_poly.entity_id
_entity_poly.type
_entity_poly.pdbx_seq_one_letter_code
_entity_poly.pdbx_strand_id
1 'polypeptide(L)' 'VFIAAAAAYLKKDKRDTSNFDKEFTRKPVELTPTDKLFIMNLDQNEFAGFSYTNPEFVINV' A
#
# COMPACT_ATOMS: atom_id res chain seq x y z
N VAL A 1 -17.56 26.94 -6.22
CA VAL A 1 -16.96 26.70 -7.56
C VAL A 1 -15.67 27.51 -7.59
N PHE A 2 -14.51 26.83 -7.56
CA PHE A 2 -13.12 27.35 -7.44
C PHE A 2 -12.83 27.99 -6.04
N ILE A 3 -11.76 27.77 -5.26
CA ILE A 3 -10.39 27.25 -5.44
C ILE A 3 -9.92 26.71 -4.07
N ALA A 4 -9.81 25.39 -3.88
CA ALA A 4 -8.98 24.81 -2.80
C ALA A 4 -8.03 23.72 -3.33
N ALA A 5 -8.14 23.38 -4.62
CA ALA A 5 -7.35 22.33 -5.26
C ALA A 5 -5.93 22.77 -5.65
N ALA A 6 -5.63 24.08 -5.65
CA ALA A 6 -4.37 24.60 -6.19
C ALA A 6 -3.28 24.89 -5.15
N ALA A 7 -3.60 25.01 -3.85
CA ALA A 7 -2.65 25.52 -2.86
C ALA A 7 -1.73 24.47 -2.21
N ALA A 8 -1.98 23.16 -2.38
CA ALA A 8 -1.25 22.14 -1.59
C ALA A 8 -0.87 20.86 -2.34
N TYR A 9 -1.12 20.70 -3.64
CA TYR A 9 -0.59 19.56 -4.39
C TYR A 9 0.87 19.81 -4.80
N LEU A 10 1.74 20.00 -3.82
CA LEU A 10 3.18 20.14 -4.05
C LEU A 10 3.89 18.94 -3.43
N LYS A 11 4.00 17.86 -4.20
CA LYS A 11 4.82 16.70 -3.84
C LYS A 11 6.29 17.12 -3.87
N LYS A 12 6.89 17.31 -2.69
CA LYS A 12 8.24 17.87 -2.55
C LYS A 12 9.33 16.92 -3.03
N ASP A 13 9.16 15.63 -2.77
CA ASP A 13 10.09 14.59 -3.19
C ASP A 13 9.40 13.20 -3.28
N LYS A 14 10.16 12.17 -3.67
CA LYS A 14 9.61 10.81 -3.88
C LYS A 14 9.02 10.18 -2.61
N ARG A 15 9.46 10.61 -1.42
CA ARG A 15 9.06 10.09 -0.10
C ARG A 15 8.12 11.04 0.65
N ASP A 16 7.66 12.12 0.03
CA ASP A 16 6.75 13.07 0.67
C ASP A 16 5.44 12.39 1.06
N THR A 17 5.13 12.39 2.36
CA THR A 17 3.90 11.83 2.92
C THR A 17 2.95 12.90 3.46
N SER A 18 3.11 14.17 3.08
CA SER A 18 2.34 15.30 3.63
C SER A 18 0.82 15.19 3.41
N ASN A 19 0.40 14.44 2.39
CA ASN A 19 -1.02 14.17 2.10
C ASN A 19 -1.59 12.96 2.85
N PHE A 20 -0.81 12.30 3.71
CA PHE A 20 -1.23 11.17 4.52
C PHE A 20 -1.33 11.56 5.99
N ASP A 21 -2.24 10.91 6.73
CA ASP A 21 -2.32 11.09 8.18
C ASP A 21 -1.01 10.63 8.85
N LYS A 22 -0.50 11.46 9.76
CA LYS A 22 0.73 11.20 10.51
C LYS A 22 0.59 10.01 11.44
N GLU A 23 -0.62 9.62 11.85
CA GLU A 23 -0.81 8.41 12.64
C GLU A 23 -0.33 7.16 11.88
N PHE A 24 -0.54 7.10 10.56
CA PHE A 24 -0.07 5.97 9.75
C PHE A 24 1.41 6.07 9.42
N THR A 25 1.91 7.26 9.05
CA THR A 25 3.30 7.43 8.60
C THR A 25 4.34 7.34 9.71
N ARG A 26 3.90 7.46 10.98
CA ARG A 26 4.75 7.27 12.16
C ARG A 26 4.77 5.83 12.67
N LYS A 27 3.85 4.97 12.23
CA LYS A 27 3.84 3.56 12.62
C LYS A 27 5.06 2.85 12.03
N PRO A 28 5.63 1.85 12.72
CA PRO A 28 6.68 1.01 12.15
C PRO A 28 6.22 0.33 10.85
N VAL A 29 7.14 0.19 9.90
CA VAL A 29 6.87 -0.52 8.64
C VAL A 29 7.10 -2.02 8.88
N GLU A 30 6.14 -2.66 9.56
CA GLU A 30 6.20 -4.07 9.92
C GLU A 30 4.88 -4.79 9.68
N LEU A 31 4.96 -6.09 9.44
CA LEU A 31 3.79 -6.95 9.34
C LEU A 31 3.39 -7.42 10.74
N THR A 32 2.10 -7.37 11.05
CA THR A 32 1.57 -7.96 12.28
C THR A 32 1.86 -9.46 12.29
N PRO A 33 2.43 -10.01 13.38
CA PRO A 33 2.65 -11.46 13.49
C PRO A 33 1.33 -12.24 13.36
N THR A 34 1.36 -13.33 12.59
CA THR A 34 0.19 -14.19 12.37
C THR A 34 0.23 -15.45 13.24
N ASP A 35 -0.92 -15.89 13.73
CA ASP A 35 -1.06 -17.20 14.38
C ASP A 35 -1.09 -18.32 13.32
N LYS A 36 -0.12 -19.23 13.38
CA LYS A 36 0.01 -20.35 12.42
C LYS A 36 -1.21 -21.27 12.43
N LEU A 37 -1.83 -21.51 13.59
CA LEU A 37 -2.99 -22.38 13.68
C LEU A 37 -4.21 -21.75 13.01
N PHE A 38 -4.34 -20.42 13.13
CA PHE A 38 -5.38 -19.68 12.43
C PHE A 38 -5.19 -19.77 10.90
N ILE A 39 -3.96 -19.55 10.42
CA ILE A 39 -3.64 -19.62 8.98
C ILE A 39 -3.88 -21.03 8.41
N MET A 40 -3.53 -22.08 9.15
CA MET A 40 -3.73 -23.47 8.71
C MET A 40 -5.20 -23.87 8.54
N ASN A 41 -6.11 -23.17 9.21
CA ASN A 41 -7.55 -23.43 9.14
C ASN A 41 -8.26 -22.68 8.00
N LEU A 42 -7.54 -21.85 7.22
CA LEU A 42 -8.10 -21.12 6.09
C LEU A 42 -8.18 -22.02 4.85
N ASP A 43 -9.31 -21.99 4.13
CA ASP A 43 -9.41 -22.62 2.82
C ASP A 43 -8.56 -21.86 1.80
N GLN A 44 -7.47 -22.47 1.35
CA GLN A 44 -6.54 -21.85 0.40
C GLN A 44 -7.12 -21.73 -1.01
N ASN A 45 -8.16 -22.51 -1.35
CA ASN A 45 -8.77 -22.47 -2.67
C ASN A 45 -9.54 -21.17 -2.93
N GLU A 46 -9.96 -20.46 -1.87
CA GLU A 46 -10.57 -19.13 -1.99
C GLU A 46 -9.64 -18.11 -2.65
N PHE A 47 -8.32 -18.35 -2.59
CA PHE A 47 -7.30 -17.49 -3.18
C PHE A 47 -6.76 -18.01 -4.53
N ALA A 48 -7.39 -19.05 -5.10
CA ALA A 48 -7.02 -19.56 -6.41
C ALA A 48 -7.17 -18.47 -7.48
N GLY A 49 -6.11 -18.24 -8.26
CA GLY A 49 -6.08 -17.18 -9.28
C GLY A 49 -5.82 -15.77 -8.75
N PHE A 50 -5.50 -15.60 -7.45
CA PHE A 50 -5.16 -14.29 -6.87
C PHE A 50 -3.86 -13.69 -7.43
N SER A 51 -2.90 -14.53 -7.81
CA SER A 51 -1.61 -14.08 -8.32
C SER A 51 -1.75 -13.37 -9.68
N TYR A 52 -1.36 -12.10 -9.71
CA TYR A 52 -1.30 -11.28 -10.92
C TYR A 52 0.04 -10.53 -10.96
N THR A 53 0.62 -10.41 -12.15
CA THR A 53 1.74 -9.52 -12.43
C THR A 53 1.41 -8.77 -13.71
N ASN A 54 1.56 -7.44 -13.69
CA ASN A 54 1.32 -6.63 -14.88
C ASN A 54 2.34 -6.99 -15.98
N PRO A 55 1.92 -7.52 -17.14
CA PRO A 55 2.84 -7.90 -18.22
C PRO A 55 3.59 -6.71 -18.82
N GLU A 56 3.04 -5.49 -18.69
CA GLU A 56 3.66 -4.25 -19.17
C GLU A 56 4.65 -3.64 -18.17
N PHE A 57 4.90 -4.29 -17.03
CA PHE A 57 5.84 -3.81 -16.04
C PHE A 57 7.28 -4.09 -16.49
N VAL A 58 7.84 -3.16 -17.27
CA VAL A 58 9.25 -3.18 -17.69
C VAL A 58 10.09 -2.49 -16.61
N ILE A 59 10.97 -3.27 -15.97
CA ILE A 59 11.98 -2.71 -15.05
C ILE A 59 13.13 -2.17 -15.91
N ASN A 60 13.23 -0.85 -16.03
CA ASN A 60 14.45 -0.22 -16.52
C ASN A 60 15.49 -0.33 -15.41
N VAL A 61 16.47 -1.22 -15.61
CA VAL A 61 17.68 -1.35 -14.76
C VAL A 61 18.66 -0.25 -15.09
#